data_AF-A0A453CQX7-F1
#
_entry.id   AF-A0A453CQX7-F1
#
_cell.length_a   1.000
_cell.length_b   1.000
_cell.length_c   1.000
_cell.angle_alpha   90.00
_cell.angle_beta   90.00
_cell.angle_gamma   90.00
#
_symmetry.space_group_name_H-M   'P 1'
#
loop_
_entity.id
_entity.type
_entity.pdbx_description
1 polymer ?
#
loop_
_entity_poly.entity_id
_entity_poly.type
_entity_poly.pdbx_seq_one_letter_code
_entity_poly.pdbx_strand_id
1 'polypeptide(L)'
;MIPFGAGRRVCPGMGIAMLHMGYFTANLVREFEWREAEGELAVNLRPHFGFFTVMKHPLRAHLAVLPRREGISKGGVNSRKEE
;
A
#
# COMPACT_ATOMS: atom_id res chain seq x y z
N MET A 1 -6.61 -12.84 14.01
CA MET A 1 -7.61 -12.47 12.99
C MET A 1 -7.36 -13.31 11.74
N ILE A 2 -8.41 -13.78 11.07
CA ILE A 2 -8.32 -14.53 9.80
C ILE A 2 -9.01 -13.68 8.72
N PRO A 3 -8.35 -12.64 8.17
CA PRO A 3 -9.00 -11.61 7.34
C PRO A 3 -9.66 -12.14 6.07
N PHE A 4 -9.16 -13.27 5.57
CA PHE A 4 -9.64 -13.91 4.35
C PHE A 4 -10.37 -15.23 4.62
N GLY A 5 -10.68 -15.55 5.88
CA GLY A 5 -11.22 -16.86 6.25
C GLY A 5 -10.21 -18.01 6.03
N ALA A 6 -10.68 -19.25 6.20
CA ALA A 6 -9.87 -20.46 6.09
C ALA A 6 -10.70 -21.65 5.58
N GLY A 7 -10.01 -22.69 5.10
CA GLY A 7 -10.62 -23.92 4.60
C GLY A 7 -11.46 -23.72 3.34
N ARG A 8 -12.56 -24.48 3.21
CA ARG A 8 -13.43 -24.45 2.01
C ARG A 8 -14.14 -23.12 1.76
N ARG A 9 -14.17 -22.21 2.74
CA ARG A 9 -14.76 -20.86 2.64
C ARG A 9 -13.69 -19.76 2.71
N VAL A 10 -12.46 -20.08 2.35
CA VAL A 10 -11.41 -19.06 2.16
C VAL A 10 -11.80 -18.11 1.04
N CYS A 11 -11.50 -16.83 1.20
CA CYS A 11 -11.73 -15.81 0.19
C CYS A 11 -10.94 -16.16 -1.08
N PRO A 12 -11.62 -16.38 -2.23
CA PRO A 12 -10.91 -16.71 -3.47
C PRO A 12 -10.05 -15.54 -3.98
N GLY A 13 -10.30 -14.32 -3.50
CA GLY A 13 -9.53 -13.12 -3.83
C GLY A 13 -8.23 -12.94 -3.05
N MET A 14 -7.86 -13.84 -2.13
CA MET A 14 -6.69 -13.68 -1.26
C MET A 14 -5.40 -13.37 -2.03
N GLY A 15 -5.10 -14.13 -3.09
CA GLY A 15 -3.88 -13.94 -3.87
C GLY A 15 -3.80 -12.58 -4.55
N ILE A 16 -4.90 -12.16 -5.19
CA ILE A 16 -5.01 -10.86 -5.87
C ILE A 16 -4.92 -9.72 -4.85
N ALA A 17 -5.60 -9.86 -3.71
CA ALA A 17 -5.58 -8.86 -2.64
C ALA A 17 -4.15 -8.64 -2.12
N MET A 18 -3.40 -9.72 -1.85
CA MET A 18 -2.01 -9.60 -1.37
C MET A 18 -1.09 -8.93 -2.39
N LEU A 19 -1.20 -9.31 -3.68
CA LEU A 19 -0.44 -8.68 -4.76
C LEU A 19 -0.78 -7.19 -4.86
N HIS A 20 -2.07 -6.85 -4.88
CA HIS A 20 -2.53 -5.47 -5.00
C HIS A 20 -2.10 -4.62 -3.81
N MET A 21 -2.22 -5.13 -2.58
CA MET A 21 -1.79 -4.42 -1.37
C MET A 21 -0.28 -4.17 -1.36
N GLY A 22 0.51 -5.16 -1.78
CA GLY A 22 1.96 -5.02 -1.92
C GLY A 22 2.32 -3.95 -2.94
N TYR A 23 1.76 -4.04 -4.16
CA TYR A 23 2.02 -3.07 -5.22
C TYR A 23 1.58 -1.66 -4.84
N PHE A 24 0.37 -1.50 -4.30
CA PHE A 24 -0.18 -0.21 -3.89
C PHE A 24 0.69 0.45 -2.81
N THR A 25 1.02 -0.29 -1.75
CA THR A 25 1.85 0.22 -0.65
C THR A 25 3.26 0.57 -1.13
N ALA A 26 3.88 -0.28 -1.96
CA ALA A 26 5.21 -0.04 -2.52
C ALA A 26 5.27 1.25 -3.34
N ASN A 27 4.23 1.55 -4.13
CA ASN A 27 4.17 2.80 -4.88
C ASN A 27 3.97 4.02 -3.97
N LEU A 28 3.12 3.91 -2.96
CA LEU A 28 2.88 5.02 -2.04
C LEU A 28 4.14 5.41 -1.25
N VAL A 29 4.92 4.44 -0.78
CA VAL A 29 6.17 4.73 -0.04
C VAL A 29 7.32 5.16 -0.96
N ARG A 30 7.26 4.77 -2.24
CA ARG A 30 8.28 5.12 -3.24
C ARG A 30 8.12 6.54 -3.76
N GLU A 31 6.88 6.99 -3.95
CA GLU A 31 6.57 8.26 -4.62
C GLU A 31 6.28 9.42 -3.66
N PHE A 32 5.98 9.16 -2.38
CA PHE A 32 5.54 10.21 -1.44
C PHE A 32 6.35 10.23 -0.14
N GLU A 33 6.66 11.44 0.32
CA GLU A 33 7.01 11.74 1.70
C GLU A 33 5.72 11.90 2.50
N TRP A 34 5.61 11.17 3.61
CA TRP A 34 4.44 11.17 4.47
C TRP A 34 4.66 12.13 5.64
N ARG A 35 3.74 13.07 5.81
CA ARG A 35 3.74 14.03 6.92
C ARG A 35 2.44 13.92 7.71
N GLU A 36 2.53 14.18 9.01
CA GLU A 36 1.38 14.20 9.91
C GLU A 36 0.39 15.29 9.51
N ALA A 37 -0.90 14.99 9.60
CA ALA A 37 -1.95 16.00 9.48
C ALA A 37 -2.00 16.85 10.77
N GLU A 38 -2.23 18.16 10.61
CA GLU A 38 -2.29 19.09 11.74
C GLU A 38 -3.28 18.62 12.82
N GLY A 39 -2.81 18.49 14.06
CA GLY A 39 -3.63 18.13 15.22
C GLY A 39 -3.88 16.63 15.46
N GLU A 40 -3.35 15.73 14.62
CA GLU A 40 -3.57 14.28 14.72
C GLU A 40 -2.27 13.50 15.01
N LEU A 41 -1.69 13.68 16.20
CA LEU A 41 -0.48 12.95 16.64
C LEU A 41 -0.74 11.46 16.97
N ALA A 42 -2.00 11.08 17.24
CA ALA A 42 -2.35 9.72 17.65
C ALA A 42 -3.42 9.10 16.75
N VAL A 43 -3.10 7.96 16.15
CA VAL A 43 -4.02 7.23 15.28
C VAL A 43 -5.12 6.56 16.10
N ASN A 44 -6.37 6.94 15.83
CA ASN A 44 -7.54 6.38 16.51
C ASN A 44 -8.13 5.19 15.73
N LEU A 45 -7.82 3.98 16.17
CA LEU A 45 -8.28 2.73 15.55
C LEU A 45 -9.70 2.30 15.95
N ARG A 46 -10.50 3.17 16.60
CA ARG A 46 -11.88 2.82 16.98
C ARG A 46 -12.68 2.46 15.72
N PRO A 47 -13.32 1.28 15.67
CA PRO A 47 -14.03 0.84 14.50
C PRO A 47 -15.38 1.56 14.37
N HIS A 48 -15.81 1.72 13.13
CA HIS A 48 -17.20 1.95 12.75
C HIS A 48 -17.66 0.72 11.95
N PHE A 49 -18.66 0.03 12.48
CA PHE A 49 -19.17 -1.21 11.91
C PHE A 49 -20.28 -0.91 10.90
N GLY A 50 -19.99 -1.04 9.61
CA GLY A 50 -20.97 -1.05 8.54
C GLY A 50 -20.90 -2.35 7.74
N PHE A 51 -21.19 -2.31 6.44
CA PHE A 51 -20.92 -3.44 5.54
C PHE A 51 -19.43 -3.83 5.55
N PHE A 52 -18.54 -2.84 5.69
CA PHE A 52 -17.13 -3.01 6.02
C PHE A 52 -16.82 -2.41 7.39
N THR A 53 -15.79 -2.94 8.05
CA THR A 53 -15.22 -2.31 9.26
C THR A 53 -14.22 -1.25 8.83
N VAL A 54 -14.53 0.02 9.14
CA VAL A 54 -13.66 1.17 8.84
C VAL A 54 -13.27 1.89 10.13
N MET A 55 -12.30 2.80 10.08
CA MET A 55 -12.00 3.67 11.23
C MET A 55 -13.10 4.71 11.42
N LYS A 56 -13.58 4.87 12.65
CA LYS A 56 -14.59 5.88 13.03
C LYS A 56 -14.09 7.29 12.73
N HIS A 57 -12.80 7.54 12.95
CA HIS A 57 -12.11 8.76 12.56
C HIS A 57 -11.05 8.37 11.53
N PRO A 58 -11.29 8.62 10.23
CA PRO A 58 -10.33 8.25 9.18
C PRO A 58 -8.97 8.91 9.41
N LEU A 59 -7.90 8.16 9.18
CA LEU A 59 -6.54 8.70 9.22
C LEU A 59 -6.35 9.74 8.11
N ARG A 60 -5.81 10.91 8.47
CA ARG A 60 -5.42 11.95 7.51
C ARG A 60 -3.89 12.02 7.44
N ALA A 61 -3.37 12.20 6.23
CA ALA A 61 -1.95 12.36 5.99
C ALA A 61 -1.70 13.41 4.90
N HIS A 62 -0.63 14.19 5.03
CA HIS A 62 -0.15 15.05 3.97
C HIS A 62 0.91 14.30 3.17
N LEU A 63 0.65 14.12 1.88
CA LEU A 63 1.56 13.45 0.95
C LEU A 63 2.27 14.51 0.11
N ALA A 64 3.59 14.62 0.25
CA ALA A 64 4.43 15.43 -0.63
C ALA A 64 5.10 14.52 -1.66
N VAL A 65 5.03 14.86 -2.94
CA VAL A 65 5.68 14.07 -4.00
C VAL A 65 7.19 14.15 -3.83
N LEU A 66 7.85 12.99 -3.76
CA LEU A 66 9.31 12.94 -3.74
C LEU A 66 9.86 13.31 -5.12
N PRO A 67 10.92 14.12 -5.21
CA PRO A 67 11.61 14.32 -6.47
C PRO A 67 12.10 12.95 -6.98
N ARG A 68 11.77 12.64 -8.23
CA ARG A 68 12.19 11.39 -8.88
C ARG A 68 13.71 11.27 -8.74
N ARG A 69 14.19 10.23 -8.05
CA ARG A 69 15.63 9.91 -8.02
C ARG A 69 16.08 9.64 -9.46
N GLU A 70 16.72 10.61 -10.10
CA GLU A 70 17.26 10.47 -11.46
C GLU A 70 18.49 9.54 -11.55
N GLY A 71 18.79 8.75 -10.51
CA GLY A 71 20.03 7.99 -10.38
C GLY A 71 19.94 6.47 -10.51
N ILE A 72 18.75 5.86 -10.68
CA ILE A 72 18.68 4.42 -11.00
C ILE A 72 18.63 4.32 -12.52
N SER A 73 19.81 4.22 -13.12
CA SER A 73 19.96 3.83 -14.52
C SER A 73 19.03 2.64 -14.78
N LYS A 74 18.16 2.78 -15.77
CA LYS A 74 17.43 1.64 -16.31
C LYS A 74 18.51 0.66 -16.78
N GLY A 75 18.77 -0.39 -16.02
CA GLY A 75 19.47 -1.57 -16.48
C GLY A 75 18.65 -2.17 -17.60
N GLY A 76 18.83 -1.65 -18.80
CA GLY A 76 18.32 -2.26 -20.01
C GLY A 76 18.96 -3.62 -20.11
N VAL A 77 18.15 -4.68 -20.04
CA VAL A 77 18.52 -5.97 -20.59
C VAL A 77 18.68 -5.74 -22.09
N ASN A 78 19.89 -5.39 -22.50
CA ASN A 78 20.29 -5.36 -23.89
C ASN A 78 20.64 -6.81 -24.26
N SER A 79 19.66 -7.49 -24.83
CA SER A 79 19.87 -8.73 -25.58
C SER A 79 20.86 -8.46 -26.72
N ARG A 80 22.12 -8.90 -26.56
CA ARG A 80 23.03 -9.13 -27.68
C ARG A 80 24.30 -9.91 -27.30
N LYS A 81 24.57 -10.94 -28.12
CA LYS A 81 25.78 -11.79 -28.27
C LYS A 81 25.83 -12.96 -27.29
N GLU A 82 26.09 -14.22 -27.65
CA GLU A 82 26.69 -14.93 -28.80
C GLU A 82 25.72 -16.05 -29.25
N GLU A 83 25.64 -16.58 -30.48
CA GLU A 83 26.59 -16.90 -31.55
C GLU A 83 25.78 -17.11 -32.85
#